data_AF-H2J963-F1
#
_entry.id   AF-H2J963-F1
#
_cell.length_a   1.000
_cell.length_b   1.000
_cell.length_c   1.000
_cell.angle_alpha   90.00
_cell.angle_beta   90.00
_cell.angle_gamma   90.00
#
_symmetry.space_group_name_H-M   'P 1'
#
loop_
_entity.id
_entity.type
_entity.pdbx_description
1 polymer ?
#
loop_
_entity_poly.entity_id
_entity_poly.type
_entity_poly.pdbx_seq_one_letter_code
_entity_poly.pdbx_strand_id
1 'polypeptide(L)'
;MSEKEKVMTVTLMRTDLYDAPGYTGAYLTLPANKGEIQDALHRARITEGQPYKIVECMNMEGVELDYIPEEPALDELNFLAYRISELTEQERMAFTGCAAMGEGSLGMRDLINQTYNLANVHVVPTKNDRELGKFYVENDFIDAVNHVPQEYQKELLELLDYEKIGCEQRETEGGIYCNGFYVVNGSGRWEQVYDGVHLPEQYFSEDYVFELMVCDGTFYPSDIDECTMLKLPATQKELAEVLEEQNIKSFDGCVVYTNKSSIPKLSGVFSTYEDIKMIKLLAKKINELRCQGQEAKLKAAIELMDYTDIEQTLDLTQNLDCFDFYPELSTPEEYARQEFLKRYNIPKDEPILKYIHFSRCDSELMQTASACTTPYGIIRRNDREMTLEYSEPQLGQQML
;
A
#
# COMPACT_ATOMS: atom_id res chain seq x y z
N MET A 1 -7.64 11.09 11.04
CA MET A 1 -8.34 9.92 10.47
C MET A 1 -7.58 8.68 10.89
N SER A 2 -8.26 7.65 11.41
CA SER A 2 -7.60 6.38 11.72
C SER A 2 -7.07 5.74 10.42
N GLU A 3 -5.90 5.11 10.52
CA GLU A 3 -5.34 4.31 9.43
C GLU A 3 -6.33 3.21 9.07
N LYS A 4 -6.65 3.08 7.78
CA LYS A 4 -7.58 2.05 7.31
C LYS A 4 -6.93 0.69 7.46
N GLU A 5 -7.75 -0.30 7.77
CA GLU A 5 -7.34 -1.70 7.81
C GLU A 5 -6.77 -2.10 6.44
N LYS A 6 -5.55 -2.67 6.43
CA LYS A 6 -4.95 -3.28 5.25
C LYS A 6 -5.63 -4.64 5.01
N VAL A 7 -6.10 -4.88 3.80
CA VAL A 7 -6.96 -6.05 3.47
C VAL A 7 -6.34 -6.99 2.43
N MET A 8 -5.34 -6.53 1.68
CA MET A 8 -4.64 -7.35 0.70
C MET A 8 -3.20 -6.87 0.48
N THR A 9 -2.36 -7.76 -0.04
CA THR A 9 -0.98 -7.50 -0.43
C THR A 9 -0.82 -7.79 -1.92
N VAL A 10 -0.07 -6.94 -2.62
CA VAL A 10 0.24 -7.08 -4.04
C VAL A 10 1.74 -7.00 -4.29
N THR A 11 2.20 -7.69 -5.33
CA THR A 11 3.61 -7.63 -5.78
C THR A 11 3.70 -6.94 -7.14
N LEU A 12 4.31 -5.75 -7.16
CA LEU A 12 4.55 -4.96 -8.37
C LEU A 12 5.89 -5.37 -8.98
N MET A 13 5.89 -5.77 -10.26
CA MET A 13 7.12 -6.07 -10.99
C MET A 13 7.16 -5.34 -12.33
N ARG A 14 8.30 -4.72 -12.62
CA ARG A 14 8.61 -4.07 -13.89
C ARG A 14 8.97 -5.13 -14.95
N THR A 15 8.27 -5.10 -16.08
CA THR A 15 8.21 -6.23 -17.01
C THR A 15 9.55 -6.59 -17.66
N ASP A 16 10.41 -5.60 -17.91
CA ASP A 16 11.73 -5.81 -18.52
C ASP A 16 12.80 -6.34 -17.55
N LEU A 17 12.52 -6.38 -16.24
CA LEU A 17 13.42 -6.91 -15.21
C LEU A 17 13.02 -8.29 -14.69
N TYR A 18 11.99 -8.94 -15.24
CA TYR A 18 11.50 -10.23 -14.70
C TYR A 18 12.59 -11.30 -14.63
N ASP A 19 13.46 -11.34 -15.64
CA ASP A 19 14.58 -12.29 -15.71
C ASP A 19 15.88 -11.73 -15.10
N ALA A 20 15.85 -10.51 -14.54
CA ALA A 20 17.03 -9.88 -13.96
C ALA A 20 17.41 -10.58 -12.65
N PRO A 21 18.65 -11.07 -12.50
CA PRO A 21 19.09 -11.75 -11.30
C PRO A 21 18.87 -10.91 -10.04
N GLY A 22 18.23 -11.49 -9.01
CA GLY A 22 18.02 -10.84 -7.72
C GLY A 22 17.00 -9.69 -7.73
N TYR A 23 16.30 -9.43 -8.83
CA TYR A 23 15.15 -8.52 -8.84
C TYR A 23 13.89 -9.23 -8.32
N THR A 24 13.20 -8.61 -7.37
CA THR A 24 12.01 -9.19 -6.71
C THR A 24 10.78 -8.29 -6.79
N GLY A 25 10.85 -7.17 -7.52
CA GLY A 25 9.78 -6.18 -7.53
C GLY A 25 9.60 -5.47 -6.17
N ALA A 26 8.37 -5.09 -5.87
CA ALA A 26 7.99 -4.46 -4.61
C ALA A 26 6.66 -4.98 -4.08
N TYR A 27 6.62 -5.29 -2.79
CA TYR A 27 5.39 -5.58 -2.07
C TYR A 27 4.68 -4.27 -1.67
N LEU A 28 3.35 -4.27 -1.76
CA LEU A 28 2.51 -3.16 -1.34
C LEU A 28 1.25 -3.69 -0.65
N THR A 29 0.92 -3.14 0.52
CA THR A 29 -0.31 -3.47 1.25
C THR A 29 -1.39 -2.44 0.96
N LEU A 30 -2.57 -2.91 0.58
CA LEU A 30 -3.71 -2.08 0.17
C LEU A 30 -4.83 -2.12 1.22
N PRO A 31 -5.61 -1.04 1.40
CA PRO A 31 -5.48 0.24 0.70
C PRO A 31 -4.23 1.02 1.12
N ALA A 32 -3.56 1.61 0.14
CA ALA A 32 -2.37 2.41 0.26
C ALA A 32 -2.65 3.88 -0.06
N ASN A 33 -1.97 4.77 0.67
CA ASN A 33 -1.92 6.19 0.35
C ASN A 33 -0.96 6.46 -0.83
N LYS A 34 -0.97 7.68 -1.35
CA LYS A 34 -0.12 8.07 -2.49
C LYS A 34 1.38 7.86 -2.23
N GLY A 35 1.85 8.15 -1.02
CA GLY A 35 3.25 7.97 -0.64
C GLY A 35 3.68 6.51 -0.61
N GLU A 36 2.84 5.62 -0.07
CA GLU A 36 3.05 4.17 -0.07
C GLU A 36 3.08 3.59 -1.49
N ILE A 37 2.14 4.00 -2.34
CA ILE A 37 2.12 3.60 -3.76
C ILE A 37 3.40 4.07 -4.47
N GLN A 38 3.76 5.34 -4.30
CA GLN A 38 4.96 5.90 -4.93
C GLN A 38 6.24 5.21 -4.45
N ASP A 39 6.33 4.87 -3.16
CA ASP A 39 7.46 4.10 -2.62
C ASP A 39 7.54 2.70 -3.24
N ALA A 40 6.42 1.99 -3.35
CA ALA A 40 6.38 0.68 -3.99
C ALA A 40 6.78 0.75 -5.47
N LEU A 41 6.33 1.78 -6.21
CA LEU A 41 6.77 2.01 -7.59
C LEU A 41 8.28 2.26 -7.67
N HIS A 42 8.85 3.06 -6.77
CA HIS A 42 10.30 3.30 -6.73
C HIS A 42 11.09 2.02 -6.38
N ARG A 43 10.62 1.21 -5.43
CA ARG A 43 11.25 -0.09 -5.08
C ARG A 43 11.17 -1.09 -6.23
N ALA A 44 10.04 -1.10 -6.95
CA ALA A 44 9.88 -1.88 -8.17
C ALA A 44 10.64 -1.28 -9.36
N ARG A 45 11.30 -0.11 -9.20
CA ARG A 45 12.08 0.61 -10.22
C ARG A 45 11.25 1.06 -11.41
N ILE A 46 9.97 1.32 -11.17
CA ILE A 46 9.01 1.78 -12.17
C ILE A 46 9.05 3.31 -12.21
N THR A 47 9.38 3.84 -13.39
CA THR A 47 9.32 5.28 -13.70
C THR A 47 8.17 5.56 -14.67
N GLU A 48 7.85 6.83 -14.89
CA GLU A 48 6.70 7.24 -15.70
C GLU A 48 6.73 6.61 -17.11
N GLY A 49 5.65 5.91 -17.47
CA GLY A 49 5.50 5.25 -18.77
C GLY A 49 6.15 3.86 -18.89
N GLN A 50 6.85 3.36 -17.87
CA GLN A 50 7.37 1.99 -17.90
C GLN A 50 6.27 0.97 -17.62
N PRO A 51 6.15 -0.11 -18.44
CA PRO A 51 5.19 -1.16 -18.18
C PRO A 51 5.58 -1.97 -16.94
N TYR A 52 4.59 -2.28 -16.12
CA TYR A 52 4.70 -3.19 -14.98
C TYR A 52 3.44 -4.05 -14.90
N LYS A 53 3.51 -5.12 -14.12
CA LYS A 53 2.33 -5.92 -13.75
C LYS A 53 2.28 -6.15 -12.25
N ILE A 54 1.06 -6.40 -11.78
CA ILE A 54 0.82 -7.02 -10.48
C ILE A 54 0.88 -8.53 -10.72
N VAL A 55 1.89 -9.20 -10.14
CA VAL A 55 2.13 -10.64 -10.38
C VAL A 55 1.56 -11.54 -9.30
N GLU A 56 1.25 -10.97 -8.13
CA GLU A 56 0.66 -11.66 -7.00
C GLU A 56 -0.35 -10.71 -6.34
N CYS A 57 -1.51 -11.26 -5.96
CA CYS A 57 -2.53 -10.56 -5.18
C CYS A 57 -3.08 -11.53 -4.13
N MET A 58 -2.83 -11.23 -2.85
CA MET A 58 -3.15 -12.11 -1.73
C MET A 58 -3.93 -11.34 -0.67
N ASN A 59 -4.78 -12.03 0.10
CA ASN A 59 -5.33 -11.48 1.34
C ASN A 59 -4.23 -11.37 2.43
N MET A 60 -4.59 -10.86 3.60
CA MET A 60 -3.65 -10.68 4.70
C MET A 60 -3.16 -12.01 5.32
N GLU A 61 -3.86 -13.11 5.09
CA GLU A 61 -3.47 -14.46 5.49
C GLU A 61 -2.54 -15.15 4.48
N GLY A 62 -2.21 -14.51 3.35
CA GLY A 62 -1.35 -15.07 2.30
C GLY A 62 -2.05 -16.04 1.36
N VAL A 63 -3.38 -15.98 1.28
CA VAL A 63 -4.20 -16.75 0.32
C VAL A 63 -4.43 -15.91 -0.93
N GLU A 64 -4.22 -16.51 -2.10
CA GLU A 64 -4.44 -15.88 -3.40
C GLU A 64 -5.90 -15.46 -3.59
N LEU A 65 -6.11 -14.27 -4.16
CA LEU A 65 -7.43 -13.72 -4.44
C LEU A 65 -7.84 -14.03 -5.88
N ASP A 66 -8.26 -15.28 -6.12
CA ASP A 66 -8.60 -15.81 -7.47
C ASP A 66 -9.73 -15.06 -8.19
N TYR A 67 -10.50 -14.23 -7.49
CA TYR A 67 -11.53 -13.39 -8.09
C TYR A 67 -10.99 -12.09 -8.69
N ILE A 68 -9.72 -11.75 -8.46
CA ILE A 68 -9.07 -10.58 -9.04
C ILE A 68 -8.64 -10.92 -10.48
N PRO A 69 -8.94 -10.06 -11.48
CA PRO A 69 -8.50 -10.26 -12.86
C PRO A 69 -6.97 -10.34 -13.00
N GLU A 70 -6.47 -10.99 -14.05
CA GLU A 70 -5.03 -11.18 -14.30
C GLU A 70 -4.22 -9.88 -14.47
N GLU A 71 -4.81 -8.83 -15.05
CA GLU A 71 -4.16 -7.55 -15.31
C GLU A 71 -4.96 -6.38 -14.71
N PRO A 72 -5.08 -6.29 -13.37
CA PRO A 72 -5.85 -5.24 -12.73
C PRO A 72 -5.06 -3.92 -12.76
N ALA A 73 -5.75 -2.78 -12.89
CA ALA A 73 -5.11 -1.49 -12.67
C ALA A 73 -4.87 -1.26 -11.17
N LEU A 74 -3.70 -0.75 -10.81
CA LEU A 74 -3.31 -0.56 -9.40
C LEU A 74 -4.23 0.40 -8.65
N ASP A 75 -4.74 1.43 -9.32
CA ASP A 75 -5.69 2.39 -8.77
C ASP A 75 -7.06 1.77 -8.51
N GLU A 76 -7.58 0.95 -9.44
CA GLU A 76 -8.81 0.17 -9.23
C GLU A 76 -8.65 -0.82 -8.06
N LEU A 77 -7.52 -1.52 -7.98
CA LEU A 77 -7.27 -2.50 -6.93
C LEU A 77 -7.11 -1.82 -5.56
N ASN A 78 -6.42 -0.69 -5.52
CA ASN A 78 -6.32 0.12 -4.31
C ASN A 78 -7.69 0.64 -3.86
N PHE A 79 -8.54 1.05 -4.81
CA PHE A 79 -9.89 1.50 -4.51
C PHE A 79 -10.78 0.35 -4.00
N LEU A 80 -10.70 -0.83 -4.63
CA LEU A 80 -11.39 -2.02 -4.16
C LEU A 80 -10.98 -2.38 -2.73
N ALA A 81 -9.68 -2.37 -2.44
CA ALA A 81 -9.16 -2.61 -1.09
C ALA A 81 -9.69 -1.59 -0.08
N TYR A 82 -9.78 -0.32 -0.46
CA TYR A 82 -10.37 0.73 0.37
C TYR A 82 -11.85 0.44 0.65
N ARG A 83 -12.63 0.10 -0.38
CA ARG A 83 -14.05 -0.26 -0.22
C ARG A 83 -14.22 -1.46 0.70
N ILE A 84 -13.42 -2.51 0.50
CA ILE A 84 -13.43 -3.69 1.36
C ILE A 84 -13.10 -3.32 2.80
N SER A 85 -12.14 -2.42 3.04
CA SER A 85 -11.76 -1.96 4.39
C SER A 85 -12.90 -1.30 5.17
N GLU A 86 -13.90 -0.73 4.47
CA GLU A 86 -15.08 -0.11 5.07
C GLU A 86 -16.23 -1.10 5.33
N LEU A 87 -16.17 -2.30 4.74
CA LEU A 87 -17.23 -3.29 4.89
C LEU A 87 -17.18 -3.92 6.28
N THR A 88 -18.36 -4.13 6.86
CA THR A 88 -18.53 -4.98 8.05
C THR A 88 -18.14 -6.43 7.76
N GLU A 89 -17.88 -7.21 8.79
CA GLU A 89 -17.56 -8.64 8.65
C GLU A 89 -18.64 -9.39 7.83
N GLN A 90 -19.92 -9.10 8.07
CA GLN A 90 -21.03 -9.69 7.33
C GLN A 90 -21.03 -9.29 5.85
N GLU A 91 -20.76 -8.03 5.54
CA GLU A 91 -20.65 -7.55 4.16
C GLU A 91 -19.43 -8.15 3.45
N ARG A 92 -18.31 -8.38 4.14
CA ARG A 92 -17.14 -9.06 3.55
C ARG A 92 -17.43 -10.51 3.19
N MET A 93 -18.19 -11.21 4.03
CA MET A 93 -18.67 -12.56 3.71
C MET A 93 -19.57 -12.54 2.48
N ALA A 94 -20.51 -11.57 2.41
CA ALA A 94 -21.37 -11.38 1.25
C ALA A 94 -20.55 -11.09 -0.03
N PHE A 95 -19.61 -10.15 0.04
CA PHE A 95 -18.72 -9.78 -1.06
C PHE A 95 -17.93 -10.99 -1.58
N THR A 96 -17.29 -11.73 -0.68
CA THR A 96 -16.49 -12.92 -1.03
C THR A 96 -17.34 -13.98 -1.71
N GLY A 97 -18.56 -14.23 -1.21
CA GLY A 97 -19.51 -15.15 -1.83
C GLY A 97 -19.95 -14.69 -3.22
N CYS A 98 -20.30 -13.42 -3.40
CA CYS A 98 -20.66 -12.88 -4.71
C CYS A 98 -19.50 -12.93 -5.71
N ALA A 99 -18.28 -12.63 -5.26
CA ALA A 99 -17.09 -12.75 -6.09
C ALA A 99 -16.84 -14.20 -6.55
N ALA A 100 -17.05 -15.17 -5.65
CA ALA A 100 -16.96 -16.60 -5.97
C ALA A 100 -18.07 -17.08 -6.92
N MET A 101 -19.30 -16.55 -6.82
CA MET A 101 -20.38 -16.84 -7.79
C MET A 101 -20.03 -16.42 -9.21
N GLY A 102 -19.22 -15.36 -9.35
CA GLY A 102 -18.74 -14.90 -10.64
C GLY A 102 -17.68 -15.81 -11.26
N GLU A 103 -17.21 -16.85 -10.56
CA GLU A 103 -16.20 -17.81 -11.03
C GLU A 103 -14.94 -17.15 -11.63
N GLY A 104 -14.49 -16.01 -11.06
CA GLY A 104 -13.32 -15.26 -11.54
C GLY A 104 -13.54 -14.52 -12.88
N SER A 105 -14.76 -14.47 -13.40
CA SER A 105 -15.09 -13.77 -14.65
C SER A 105 -15.41 -12.28 -14.47
N LEU A 106 -15.46 -11.79 -13.22
CA LEU A 106 -15.80 -10.41 -12.92
C LEU A 106 -14.62 -9.49 -13.21
N GLY A 107 -14.85 -8.41 -13.96
CA GLY A 107 -13.84 -7.35 -14.11
C GLY A 107 -13.75 -6.47 -12.86
N MET A 108 -12.71 -5.64 -12.79
CA MET A 108 -12.54 -4.66 -11.69
C MET A 108 -13.77 -3.75 -11.52
N ARG A 109 -14.38 -3.33 -12.63
CA ARG A 109 -15.64 -2.58 -12.61
C ARG A 109 -16.74 -3.30 -11.83
N ASP A 110 -16.91 -4.59 -12.06
CA ASP A 110 -18.00 -5.37 -11.47
C ASP A 110 -17.72 -5.64 -9.99
N LEU A 111 -16.46 -5.96 -9.63
CA LEU A 111 -16.01 -6.12 -8.25
C LEU A 111 -16.21 -4.84 -7.43
N ILE A 112 -15.82 -3.68 -7.96
CA ILE A 112 -15.99 -2.40 -7.27
C ILE A 112 -17.48 -2.10 -7.06
N ASN A 113 -18.30 -2.26 -8.11
CA ASN A 113 -19.76 -2.05 -8.00
C ASN A 113 -20.41 -3.05 -7.02
N GLN A 114 -19.91 -4.29 -6.93
CA GLN A 114 -20.39 -5.26 -5.96
C GLN A 114 -20.30 -4.72 -4.52
N THR A 115 -19.27 -3.94 -4.17
CA THR A 115 -19.11 -3.33 -2.83
C THR A 115 -20.20 -2.31 -2.47
N TYR A 116 -21.00 -1.85 -3.44
CA TYR A 116 -22.14 -0.97 -3.23
C TYR A 116 -23.49 -1.71 -3.21
N ASN A 117 -23.50 -2.98 -3.62
CA ASN A 117 -24.72 -3.74 -3.90
C ASN A 117 -24.92 -4.94 -2.94
N LEU A 118 -24.32 -4.89 -1.75
CA LEU A 118 -24.35 -5.99 -0.77
C LEU A 118 -25.62 -6.05 0.08
N ALA A 119 -26.45 -4.99 0.10
CA ALA A 119 -27.59 -4.88 1.00
C ALA A 119 -28.67 -5.97 0.82
N ASN A 120 -28.76 -6.57 -0.37
CA ASN A 120 -29.71 -7.63 -0.68
C ASN A 120 -29.04 -9.01 -0.77
N VAL A 121 -27.77 -9.14 -0.40
CA VAL A 121 -27.07 -10.42 -0.38
C VAL A 121 -27.34 -11.09 0.96
N HIS A 122 -27.83 -12.32 0.93
CA HIS A 122 -28.07 -13.10 2.14
C HIS A 122 -26.91 -14.05 2.39
N VAL A 123 -26.40 -14.04 3.62
CA VAL A 123 -25.32 -14.92 4.09
C VAL A 123 -25.88 -15.73 5.25
N VAL A 124 -25.89 -17.05 5.11
CA VAL A 124 -26.46 -17.98 6.09
C VAL A 124 -25.35 -18.95 6.54
N PRO A 125 -25.13 -19.16 7.86
CA PRO A 125 -24.06 -20.01 8.37
C PRO A 125 -24.38 -21.51 8.23
N THR A 126 -24.43 -21.99 6.99
CA THR A 126 -24.69 -23.39 6.63
C THR A 126 -23.65 -23.88 5.63
N LYS A 127 -23.24 -25.14 5.77
CA LYS A 127 -22.11 -25.72 5.01
C LYS A 127 -22.53 -26.75 3.97
N ASN A 128 -23.80 -27.15 3.98
CA ASN A 128 -24.33 -28.22 3.15
C ASN A 128 -25.86 -28.10 3.03
N ASP A 129 -26.42 -28.80 2.05
CA ASP A 129 -27.84 -28.75 1.73
C ASP A 129 -28.72 -29.18 2.91
N ARG A 130 -28.26 -30.13 3.74
CA ARG A 130 -29.01 -30.55 4.93
C ARG A 130 -29.16 -29.45 5.97
N GLU A 131 -28.08 -28.71 6.26
CA GLU A 131 -28.13 -27.57 7.17
C GLU A 131 -28.96 -26.42 6.59
N LEU A 132 -28.86 -26.18 5.28
CA LEU A 132 -29.66 -25.18 4.59
C LEU A 132 -31.14 -25.50 4.65
N GLY A 133 -31.55 -26.72 4.29
CA GLY A 133 -32.97 -27.09 4.36
C GLY A 133 -33.51 -27.03 5.79
N LYS A 134 -32.70 -27.37 6.79
CA LYS A 134 -33.06 -27.16 8.20
C LYS A 134 -33.29 -25.68 8.51
N PHE A 135 -32.40 -24.79 8.08
CA PHE A 135 -32.56 -23.35 8.23
C PHE A 135 -33.88 -22.84 7.59
N TYR A 136 -34.21 -23.28 6.37
CA TYR A 136 -35.45 -22.85 5.71
C TYR A 136 -36.71 -23.31 6.43
N VAL A 137 -36.71 -24.54 6.96
CA VAL A 137 -37.84 -25.07 7.72
C VAL A 137 -37.97 -24.37 9.08
N GLU A 138 -36.88 -24.19 9.83
CA GLU A 138 -36.90 -23.56 11.16
C GLU A 138 -37.24 -22.06 11.14
N ASN A 139 -37.05 -21.39 10.01
CA ASN A 139 -37.40 -19.97 9.82
C ASN A 139 -38.71 -19.79 9.04
N ASP A 140 -39.55 -20.84 8.94
CA ASP A 140 -40.86 -20.80 8.29
C ASP A 140 -40.81 -20.32 6.83
N PHE A 141 -39.73 -20.60 6.08
CA PHE A 141 -39.61 -20.25 4.65
C PHE A 141 -40.21 -21.30 3.72
N ILE A 142 -40.69 -22.43 4.26
CA ILE A 142 -41.33 -23.49 3.48
C ILE A 142 -42.85 -23.48 3.74
N ASP A 143 -43.60 -22.82 2.87
CA ASP A 143 -45.06 -22.70 2.99
C ASP A 143 -45.74 -24.06 3.17
N ALA A 144 -45.31 -25.10 2.46
CA ALA A 144 -45.89 -26.44 2.56
C ALA A 144 -45.81 -27.04 3.98
N VAL A 145 -44.79 -26.65 4.77
CA VAL A 145 -44.64 -27.06 6.16
C VAL A 145 -45.49 -26.18 7.09
N ASN A 146 -45.54 -24.87 6.83
CA ASN A 146 -46.26 -23.89 7.66
C ASN A 146 -47.78 -24.11 7.71
N HIS A 147 -48.37 -24.72 6.68
CA HIS A 147 -49.81 -24.98 6.61
C HIS A 147 -50.25 -26.27 7.34
N VAL A 148 -49.34 -27.01 7.95
CA VAL A 148 -49.67 -28.23 8.69
C VAL A 148 -50.16 -27.90 10.11
N PRO A 149 -51.30 -28.47 10.57
CA PRO A 149 -51.78 -28.23 11.92
C PRO A 149 -50.74 -28.58 13.00
N GLN A 150 -50.67 -27.76 14.05
CA GLN A 150 -49.66 -27.86 15.11
C GLN A 150 -49.59 -29.26 15.77
N GLU A 151 -50.73 -29.97 15.83
CA GLU A 151 -50.81 -31.32 16.38
C GLU A 151 -50.01 -32.38 15.60
N TYR A 152 -49.74 -32.17 14.31
CA TYR A 152 -48.93 -33.06 13.45
C TYR A 152 -47.54 -32.50 13.13
N GLN A 153 -47.24 -31.27 13.54
CA GLN A 153 -46.03 -30.56 13.14
C GLN A 153 -44.76 -31.27 13.61
N LYS A 154 -44.76 -31.81 14.84
CA LYS A 154 -43.60 -32.54 15.38
C LYS A 154 -43.28 -33.80 14.58
N GLU A 155 -44.30 -34.60 14.26
CA GLU A 155 -44.15 -35.85 13.51
C GLU A 155 -43.71 -35.57 12.07
N LEU A 156 -44.21 -34.50 11.47
CA LEU A 156 -43.78 -34.04 10.15
C LEU A 156 -42.29 -33.66 10.14
N LEU A 157 -41.83 -32.85 11.11
CA LEU A 157 -40.45 -32.40 11.20
C LEU A 157 -39.43 -33.57 11.30
N GLU A 158 -39.83 -34.70 11.88
CA GLU A 158 -39.02 -35.92 11.95
C GLU A 158 -38.96 -36.68 10.61
N LEU A 159 -39.91 -36.44 9.70
CA LEU A 159 -40.02 -37.10 8.39
C LEU A 159 -39.46 -36.26 7.23
N LEU A 160 -39.14 -34.98 7.45
CA LEU A 160 -38.62 -34.10 6.41
C LEU A 160 -37.21 -34.50 5.97
N ASP A 161 -37.02 -34.57 4.66
CA ASP A 161 -35.71 -34.68 4.03
C ASP A 161 -35.10 -33.28 3.87
N TYR A 162 -34.42 -32.82 4.92
CA TYR A 162 -33.79 -31.50 4.93
C TYR A 162 -32.71 -31.34 3.85
N GLU A 163 -32.02 -32.41 3.47
CA GLU A 163 -31.00 -32.34 2.42
C GLU A 163 -31.63 -32.07 1.06
N LYS A 164 -32.72 -32.78 0.75
CA LYS A 164 -33.49 -32.51 -0.47
C LYS A 164 -34.06 -31.09 -0.50
N ILE A 165 -34.63 -30.62 0.60
CA ILE A 165 -35.19 -29.25 0.70
C ILE A 165 -34.09 -28.21 0.42
N GLY A 166 -32.93 -28.32 1.07
CA GLY A 166 -31.86 -27.34 0.88
C GLY A 166 -31.27 -27.37 -0.54
N CYS A 167 -31.12 -28.56 -1.13
CA CYS A 167 -30.64 -28.71 -2.51
C CYS A 167 -31.59 -28.02 -3.49
N GLU A 168 -32.90 -28.28 -3.39
CA GLU A 168 -33.91 -27.65 -4.24
C GLU A 168 -33.89 -26.12 -4.11
N GLN A 169 -33.74 -25.59 -2.88
CA GLN A 169 -33.67 -24.14 -2.66
C GLN A 169 -32.39 -23.52 -3.24
N ARG A 170 -31.24 -24.13 -2.95
CA ARG A 170 -29.94 -23.66 -3.49
C ARG A 170 -29.96 -23.59 -5.01
N GLU A 171 -30.45 -24.63 -5.68
CA GLU A 171 -30.53 -24.68 -7.15
C GLU A 171 -31.54 -23.66 -7.70
N THR A 172 -32.68 -23.48 -7.03
CA THR A 172 -33.72 -22.54 -7.47
C THR A 172 -33.27 -21.09 -7.36
N GLU A 173 -32.57 -20.74 -6.28
CA GLU A 173 -32.11 -19.37 -6.02
C GLU A 173 -30.74 -19.07 -6.64
N GLY A 174 -30.01 -20.09 -7.09
CA GLY A 174 -28.66 -19.94 -7.64
C GLY A 174 -27.61 -19.57 -6.58
N GLY A 175 -27.84 -19.93 -5.32
CA GLY A 175 -26.88 -19.69 -4.25
C GLY A 175 -25.70 -20.67 -4.26
N ILE A 176 -24.63 -20.33 -3.54
CA ILE A 176 -23.41 -21.14 -3.43
C ILE A 176 -22.97 -21.33 -1.99
N TYR A 177 -22.19 -22.37 -1.73
CA TYR A 177 -21.44 -22.50 -0.48
C TYR A 177 -20.05 -21.88 -0.64
N CYS A 178 -19.71 -20.93 0.23
CA CYS A 178 -18.41 -20.26 0.26
C CYS A 178 -17.94 -20.14 1.71
N ASN A 179 -16.73 -20.63 2.02
CA ASN A 179 -16.08 -20.51 3.33
C ASN A 179 -16.95 -20.91 4.54
N GLY A 180 -17.83 -21.91 4.37
CA GLY A 180 -18.71 -22.40 5.42
C GLY A 180 -20.02 -21.64 5.59
N PHE A 181 -20.37 -20.79 4.62
CA PHE A 181 -21.64 -20.08 4.53
C PHE A 181 -22.35 -20.41 3.21
N TYR A 182 -23.67 -20.33 3.21
CA TYR A 182 -24.49 -20.22 2.01
C TYR A 182 -24.67 -18.75 1.68
N VAL A 183 -24.37 -18.37 0.43
CA VAL A 183 -24.54 -17.01 -0.07
C VAL A 183 -25.52 -17.04 -1.23
N VAL A 184 -26.45 -16.09 -1.28
CA VAL A 184 -27.43 -15.94 -2.35
C VAL A 184 -27.72 -14.45 -2.60
N ASN A 185 -27.82 -14.08 -3.88
CA ASN A 185 -28.22 -12.74 -4.27
C ASN A 185 -29.74 -12.60 -4.20
N GLY A 186 -30.23 -11.67 -3.38
CA GLY A 186 -31.64 -11.30 -3.37
C GLY A 186 -32.05 -10.46 -4.59
N SER A 187 -33.35 -10.23 -4.73
CA SER A 187 -33.93 -9.40 -5.79
C SER A 187 -33.78 -7.90 -5.49
N GLY A 188 -32.54 -7.40 -5.56
CA GLY A 188 -32.20 -5.99 -5.37
C GLY A 188 -32.13 -5.20 -6.67
N ARG A 189 -32.19 -3.87 -6.57
CA ARG A 189 -31.74 -3.02 -7.68
C ARG A 189 -30.22 -3.01 -7.69
N TRP A 190 -29.63 -3.18 -8.87
CA TRP A 190 -28.21 -3.01 -9.09
C TRP A 190 -27.90 -1.54 -9.38
N GLU A 191 -27.04 -0.94 -8.58
CA GLU A 191 -26.51 0.41 -8.78
C GLU A 191 -25.09 0.34 -9.36
N GLN A 192 -24.90 0.97 -10.51
CA GLN A 192 -23.58 1.14 -11.12
C GLN A 192 -23.01 2.49 -10.69
N VAL A 193 -22.09 2.46 -9.72
CA VAL A 193 -21.38 3.63 -9.18
C VAL A 193 -20.08 3.89 -9.96
N TYR A 194 -19.39 2.83 -10.39
CA TYR A 194 -18.15 2.92 -11.17
C TYR A 194 -18.39 2.49 -12.63
N ASP A 195 -17.95 3.31 -13.58
CA ASP A 195 -18.13 3.11 -15.02
C ASP A 195 -17.02 2.27 -15.68
N GLY A 196 -15.95 1.97 -14.96
CA GLY A 196 -14.76 1.30 -15.50
C GLY A 196 -13.70 2.26 -16.04
N VAL A 197 -13.87 3.58 -15.84
CA VAL A 197 -12.95 4.62 -16.34
C VAL A 197 -12.64 5.65 -15.26
N HIS A 198 -13.65 6.19 -14.58
CA HIS A 198 -13.50 7.25 -13.59
C HIS A 198 -13.83 6.72 -12.19
N LEU A 199 -12.78 6.45 -11.40
CA LEU A 199 -12.98 5.99 -10.03
C LEU A 199 -13.77 7.02 -9.22
N PRO A 200 -14.69 6.59 -8.33
CA PRO A 200 -15.37 7.49 -7.42
C PRO A 200 -14.38 8.30 -6.57
N GLU A 201 -14.79 9.49 -6.15
CA GLU A 201 -13.91 10.42 -5.42
C GLU A 201 -13.32 9.78 -4.15
N GLN A 202 -11.99 9.80 -4.04
CA GLN A 202 -11.25 9.15 -2.96
C GLN A 202 -10.83 10.19 -1.91
N TYR A 203 -11.56 10.26 -0.79
CA TYR A 203 -11.24 11.15 0.33
C TYR A 203 -9.94 10.80 1.09
N PHE A 204 -9.28 9.68 0.76
CA PHE A 204 -8.06 9.20 1.45
C PHE A 204 -6.77 9.43 0.65
N SER A 205 -6.84 10.11 -0.50
CA SER A 205 -5.70 10.30 -1.42
C SER A 205 -4.92 11.60 -1.16
N GLU A 206 -4.56 11.84 0.10
CA GLU A 206 -3.81 13.05 0.45
C GLU A 206 -2.33 12.90 0.10
N ASP A 207 -1.77 13.93 -0.56
CA ASP A 207 -0.37 13.98 -0.97
C ASP A 207 0.41 14.80 0.08
N TYR A 208 1.26 14.11 0.83
CA TYR A 208 2.17 14.75 1.79
C TYR A 208 3.56 14.11 1.71
N VAL A 209 4.57 14.91 2.03
CA VAL A 209 5.91 14.41 2.35
C VAL A 209 5.96 13.98 3.81
N PHE A 210 5.47 14.85 4.72
CA PHE A 210 5.34 14.56 6.14
C PHE A 210 3.92 14.83 6.63
N GLU A 211 3.43 13.97 7.53
CA GLU A 211 2.23 14.21 8.34
C GLU A 211 2.68 14.24 9.79
N LEU A 212 2.46 15.37 10.46
CA LEU A 212 2.89 15.63 11.83
C LEU A 212 1.66 15.79 12.71
N MET A 213 1.65 15.19 13.89
CA MET A 213 0.72 15.55 14.95
C MET A 213 1.39 16.60 15.83
N VAL A 214 0.91 17.84 15.78
CA VAL A 214 1.53 18.98 16.49
C VAL A 214 0.63 19.50 17.61
N CYS A 215 1.24 19.89 18.71
CA CYS A 215 0.54 20.52 19.84
C CYS A 215 1.39 21.60 20.50
N ASP A 216 0.76 22.43 21.34
CA ASP A 216 1.45 23.41 22.17
C ASP A 216 2.43 22.70 23.13
N GLY A 217 3.73 23.06 23.06
CA GLY A 217 4.76 22.44 23.91
C GLY A 217 4.79 22.95 25.35
N THR A 218 3.92 23.90 25.73
CA THR A 218 3.76 24.32 27.14
C THR A 218 3.16 23.21 28.02
N PHE A 219 2.48 22.25 27.42
CA PHE A 219 1.98 21.04 28.09
C PHE A 219 2.34 19.82 27.25
N TYR A 220 2.76 18.73 27.91
CA TYR A 220 2.94 17.48 27.18
C TYR A 220 1.56 16.87 26.94
N PRO A 221 1.18 16.59 25.67
CA PRO A 221 -0.15 16.08 25.37
C PRO A 221 -0.35 14.73 26.06
N SER A 222 -1.52 14.54 26.68
CA SER A 222 -1.84 13.25 27.31
C SER A 222 -2.37 12.23 26.31
N ASP A 223 -2.92 12.70 25.18
CA ASP A 223 -3.43 11.90 24.07
C ASP A 223 -3.17 12.58 22.71
N ILE A 224 -3.17 11.82 21.63
CA ILE A 224 -3.04 12.29 20.24
C ILE A 224 -4.20 13.21 19.84
N ASP A 225 -5.37 13.07 20.51
CA ASP A 225 -6.56 13.91 20.29
C ASP A 225 -6.36 15.37 20.75
N GLU A 226 -5.32 15.64 21.55
CA GLU A 226 -4.90 17.01 21.90
C GLU A 226 -4.04 17.67 20.79
N CYS A 227 -3.60 16.89 19.81
CA CYS A 227 -2.76 17.34 18.71
C CYS A 227 -3.58 17.60 17.44
N THR A 228 -3.12 18.53 16.61
CA THR A 228 -3.70 18.79 15.29
C THR A 228 -2.74 18.27 14.22
N MET A 229 -3.33 17.73 13.16
CA MET A 229 -2.60 17.19 12.03
C MET A 229 -2.09 18.32 11.13
N LEU A 230 -0.77 18.35 10.93
CA LEU A 230 -0.08 19.22 9.98
C LEU A 230 0.54 18.37 8.86
N LYS A 231 0.00 18.50 7.65
CA LYS A 231 0.57 17.90 6.44
C LYS A 231 1.55 18.85 5.78
N LEU A 232 2.68 18.34 5.31
CA LEU A 232 3.74 19.13 4.68
C LEU A 232 4.16 18.52 3.34
N PRO A 233 4.45 19.34 2.31
CA PRO A 233 4.44 20.81 2.33
C PRO A 233 3.02 21.40 2.42
N ALA A 234 2.87 22.47 3.22
CA ALA A 234 1.59 23.18 3.41
C ALA A 234 1.65 24.62 2.86
N THR A 235 0.51 25.09 2.38
CA THR A 235 0.24 26.48 2.07
C THR A 235 0.13 27.33 3.34
N GLN A 236 0.27 28.65 3.19
CA GLN A 236 0.12 29.58 4.32
C GLN A 236 -1.27 29.52 4.96
N LYS A 237 -2.29 29.15 4.19
CA LYS A 237 -3.67 29.00 4.67
C LYS A 237 -3.79 27.76 5.57
N GLU A 238 -3.32 26.60 5.11
CA GLU A 238 -3.32 25.36 5.90
C GLU A 238 -2.51 25.51 7.19
N LEU A 239 -1.36 26.18 7.13
CA LEU A 239 -0.57 26.51 8.32
C LEU A 239 -1.35 27.39 9.32
N ALA A 240 -2.12 28.36 8.83
CA ALA A 240 -2.91 29.23 9.70
C ALA A 240 -4.09 28.48 10.34
N GLU A 241 -4.73 27.57 9.61
CA GLU A 241 -5.80 26.71 10.12
C GLU A 241 -5.31 25.83 11.27
N VAL A 242 -4.13 25.21 11.12
CA VAL A 242 -3.52 24.41 12.21
C VAL A 242 -3.20 25.26 13.44
N LEU A 243 -2.66 26.46 13.27
CA LEU A 243 -2.36 27.37 14.39
C LEU A 243 -3.63 27.81 15.14
N GLU A 244 -4.71 28.09 14.41
CA GLU A 244 -6.01 28.47 14.98
C GLU A 244 -6.65 27.29 15.74
N GLU A 245 -6.62 26.09 15.16
CA GLU A 245 -7.17 24.88 15.77
C GLU A 245 -6.43 24.50 17.07
N GLN A 246 -5.10 24.61 17.07
CA GLN A 246 -4.27 24.39 18.26
C GLN A 246 -4.23 25.57 19.23
N ASN A 247 -4.84 26.70 18.88
CA ASN A 247 -4.84 27.92 19.68
C ASN A 247 -3.42 28.43 20.05
N ILE A 248 -2.48 28.32 19.10
CA ILE A 248 -1.08 28.75 19.23
C ILE A 248 -0.76 29.92 18.30
N LYS A 249 0.21 30.76 18.67
CA LYS A 249 0.58 31.95 17.86
C LYS A 249 1.61 31.66 16.77
N SER A 250 2.43 30.65 16.98
CA SER A 250 3.46 30.20 16.06
C SER A 250 3.82 28.75 16.37
N PHE A 251 4.47 28.09 15.42
CA PHE A 251 5.03 26.75 15.61
C PHE A 251 6.29 26.74 16.51
N ASP A 252 6.75 27.90 16.97
CA ASP A 252 7.94 28.00 17.82
C ASP A 252 7.60 27.48 19.21
N GLY A 253 8.31 26.45 19.67
CA GLY A 253 8.04 25.78 20.94
C GLY A 253 6.89 24.79 20.89
N CYS A 254 6.39 24.43 19.70
CA CYS A 254 5.47 23.31 19.54
C CYS A 254 6.19 21.97 19.66
N VAL A 255 5.42 20.95 20.02
CA VAL A 255 5.86 19.57 20.08
C VAL A 255 5.34 18.81 18.87
N VAL A 256 6.20 17.96 18.29
CA VAL A 256 5.81 16.93 17.31
C VAL A 256 5.57 15.64 18.09
N TYR A 257 4.30 15.28 18.27
CA TYR A 257 3.91 14.08 19.02
C TYR A 257 4.20 12.79 18.24
N THR A 258 3.84 12.77 16.95
CA THR A 258 4.17 11.70 16.01
C THR A 258 4.44 12.27 14.63
N ASN A 259 5.23 11.56 13.83
CA ASN A 259 5.46 11.89 12.43
C ASN A 259 5.34 10.65 11.53
N LYS A 260 4.64 10.81 10.41
CA LYS A 260 4.65 9.89 9.27
C LYS A 260 5.34 10.55 8.09
N SER A 261 5.96 9.73 7.24
CA SER A 261 6.73 10.20 6.08
C SER A 261 6.48 9.34 4.84
N SER A 262 6.38 9.99 3.69
CA SER A 262 6.40 9.32 2.36
C SER A 262 7.77 8.72 1.98
N ILE A 263 8.82 9.10 2.72
CA ILE A 263 10.11 8.43 2.74
C ILE A 263 10.14 7.51 3.97
N PRO A 264 10.06 6.18 3.81
CA PRO A 264 9.89 5.26 4.95
C PRO A 264 10.93 5.42 6.06
N LYS A 265 12.20 5.64 5.70
CA LYS A 265 13.32 5.78 6.66
C LYS A 265 13.25 7.06 7.52
N LEU A 266 12.41 8.03 7.15
CA LEU A 266 12.17 9.25 7.92
C LEU A 266 10.85 9.21 8.72
N SER A 267 10.12 8.09 8.68
CA SER A 267 8.87 7.95 9.44
C SER A 267 9.19 7.58 10.89
N GLY A 268 8.64 8.32 11.85
CA GLY A 268 8.85 8.07 13.28
C GLY A 268 10.22 8.43 13.84
N VAL A 269 11.09 9.11 13.08
CA VAL A 269 12.46 9.44 13.51
C VAL A 269 12.62 10.84 14.11
N PHE A 270 11.63 11.71 13.93
CA PHE A 270 11.73 13.08 14.45
C PHE A 270 11.59 13.11 15.96
N SER A 271 12.41 13.93 16.60
CA SER A 271 12.33 14.11 18.04
C SER A 271 11.09 14.91 18.44
N THR A 272 10.72 14.85 19.72
CA THR A 272 9.54 15.57 20.24
C THR A 272 9.65 17.09 20.09
N TYR A 273 10.87 17.64 20.17
CA TYR A 273 11.14 19.09 20.11
C TYR A 273 11.86 19.50 18.83
N GLU A 274 11.61 18.76 17.75
CA GLU A 274 12.21 18.99 16.45
C GLU A 274 11.83 20.37 15.89
N ASP A 275 12.74 21.01 15.15
CA ASP A 275 12.45 22.31 14.56
C ASP A 275 11.49 22.16 13.37
N ILE A 276 10.22 22.49 13.61
CA ILE A 276 9.16 22.48 12.58
C ILE A 276 9.54 23.34 11.37
N LYS A 277 10.34 24.40 11.52
CA LYS A 277 10.83 25.19 10.37
C LYS A 277 11.76 24.36 9.49
N MET A 278 12.65 23.56 10.08
CA MET A 278 13.53 22.65 9.35
C MET A 278 12.74 21.49 8.72
N ILE A 279 11.76 20.90 9.43
CA ILE A 279 10.88 19.87 8.85
C ILE A 279 10.15 20.42 7.61
N LYS A 280 9.61 21.65 7.71
CA LYS A 280 8.94 22.33 6.59
C LYS A 280 9.87 22.55 5.40
N LEU A 281 11.11 22.98 5.66
CA LEU A 281 12.12 23.16 4.62
C LEU A 281 12.45 21.83 3.96
N LEU A 282 12.65 20.77 4.74
CA LEU A 282 12.95 19.43 4.25
C LEU A 282 11.80 18.89 3.39
N ALA A 283 10.54 19.01 3.85
CA ALA A 283 9.37 18.63 3.07
C ALA A 283 9.32 19.34 1.72
N LYS A 284 9.61 20.65 1.69
CA LYS A 284 9.66 21.42 0.45
C LYS A 284 10.77 20.90 -0.49
N LYS A 285 11.97 20.66 0.01
CA LYS A 285 13.11 20.15 -0.77
C LYS A 285 12.85 18.76 -1.35
N ILE A 286 12.28 17.85 -0.54
CA ILE A 286 11.87 16.52 -1.00
C ILE A 286 10.80 16.65 -2.10
N ASN A 287 9.82 17.52 -1.93
CA ASN A 287 8.78 17.73 -2.94
C ASN A 287 9.37 18.30 -4.25
N GLU A 288 10.32 19.22 -4.19
CA GLU A 288 11.04 19.73 -5.36
C GLU A 288 11.78 18.59 -6.10
N LEU A 289 12.46 17.70 -5.37
CA LEU A 289 13.14 16.54 -5.93
C LEU A 289 12.17 15.51 -6.52
N ARG A 290 11.00 15.30 -5.91
CA ARG A 290 9.91 14.48 -6.45
C ARG A 290 9.48 15.00 -7.81
N CYS A 291 9.22 16.30 -7.95
CA CYS A 291 8.87 16.93 -9.22
C CYS A 291 9.98 16.79 -10.29
N GLN A 292 11.23 16.58 -9.87
CA GLN A 292 12.38 16.37 -10.76
C GLN A 292 12.67 14.88 -11.05
N GLY A 293 11.86 13.95 -10.51
CA GLY A 293 12.09 12.50 -10.63
C GLY A 293 13.32 12.00 -9.87
N GLN A 294 13.81 12.74 -8.87
CA GLN A 294 15.01 12.40 -8.08
C GLN A 294 14.68 11.74 -6.73
N GLU A 295 13.41 11.57 -6.38
CA GLU A 295 13.01 11.03 -5.07
C GLU A 295 13.52 9.59 -4.84
N ALA A 296 13.49 8.71 -5.84
CA ALA A 296 14.06 7.36 -5.72
C ALA A 296 15.57 7.39 -5.40
N LYS A 297 16.30 8.32 -6.04
CA LYS A 297 17.73 8.52 -5.79
C LYS A 297 17.99 9.06 -4.38
N LEU A 298 17.16 10.00 -3.90
CA LEU A 298 17.22 10.48 -2.52
C LEU A 298 16.99 9.34 -1.54
N LYS A 299 15.95 8.53 -1.74
CA LYS A 299 15.65 7.37 -0.88
C LYS A 299 16.85 6.41 -0.83
N ALA A 300 17.45 6.08 -1.97
CA ALA A 300 18.65 5.26 -2.03
C ALA A 300 19.85 5.91 -1.29
N ALA A 301 20.03 7.22 -1.41
CA ALA A 301 21.12 7.93 -0.76
C ALA A 301 20.96 7.96 0.78
N ILE A 302 19.73 8.12 1.28
CA ILE A 302 19.40 8.00 2.70
C ILE A 302 19.70 6.57 3.19
N GLU A 303 19.43 5.54 2.38
CA GLU A 303 19.79 4.16 2.70
C GLU A 303 21.31 3.96 2.82
N LEU A 304 22.09 4.49 1.86
CA LEU A 304 23.55 4.38 1.86
C LEU A 304 24.20 5.12 3.03
N MET A 305 23.76 6.36 3.31
CA MET A 305 24.36 7.22 4.34
C MET A 305 23.86 6.89 5.75
N ASP A 306 22.75 6.15 5.85
CA ASP A 306 22.06 5.84 7.10
C ASP A 306 21.62 7.08 7.89
N TYR A 307 21.30 8.16 7.17
CA TYR A 307 20.86 9.42 7.76
C TYR A 307 19.41 9.33 8.24
N THR A 308 19.18 9.75 9.48
CA THR A 308 17.84 9.79 10.09
C THR A 308 17.52 11.15 10.73
N ASP A 309 18.48 12.06 10.82
CA ASP A 309 18.26 13.43 11.29
C ASP A 309 17.95 14.40 10.14
N ILE A 310 17.38 15.55 10.50
CA ILE A 310 16.86 16.51 9.54
C ILE A 310 17.97 17.26 8.83
N GLU A 311 19.00 17.69 9.56
CA GLU A 311 20.11 18.48 9.04
C GLU A 311 20.92 17.70 8.01
N GLN A 312 21.31 16.46 8.31
CA GLN A 312 22.02 15.58 7.37
C GLN A 312 21.14 15.26 6.15
N THR A 313 19.83 15.05 6.35
CA THR A 313 18.91 14.80 5.23
C THR A 313 18.75 16.04 4.36
N LEU A 314 18.68 17.24 4.95
CA LEU A 314 18.64 18.51 4.22
C LEU A 314 19.90 18.70 3.37
N ASP A 315 21.08 18.45 3.95
CA ASP A 315 22.33 18.45 3.19
C ASP A 315 22.30 17.43 2.06
N LEU A 316 21.73 16.24 2.28
CA LEU A 316 21.60 15.24 1.23
C LEU A 316 20.71 15.71 0.07
N THR A 317 19.64 16.46 0.34
CA THR A 317 18.73 16.96 -0.72
C THR A 317 19.42 17.89 -1.73
N GLN A 318 20.50 18.55 -1.33
CA GLN A 318 21.28 19.44 -2.20
C GLN A 318 22.55 18.81 -2.78
N ASN A 319 22.92 17.61 -2.32
CA ASN A 319 24.14 16.91 -2.74
C ASN A 319 23.84 15.61 -3.52
N LEU A 320 22.67 15.45 -4.14
CA LEU A 320 22.38 14.22 -4.88
C LEU A 320 23.30 13.98 -6.09
N ASP A 321 23.99 14.99 -6.60
CA ASP A 321 25.00 14.85 -7.66
C ASP A 321 26.31 14.18 -7.17
N CYS A 322 26.51 14.11 -5.85
CA CYS A 322 27.57 13.38 -5.18
C CYS A 322 27.37 11.85 -5.19
N PHE A 323 26.27 11.37 -5.79
CA PHE A 323 25.93 9.96 -5.86
C PHE A 323 25.69 9.51 -7.31
N ASP A 324 26.19 8.33 -7.64
CA ASP A 324 25.86 7.62 -8.87
C ASP A 324 24.78 6.59 -8.55
N PHE A 325 23.66 6.62 -9.28
CA PHE A 325 22.49 5.79 -9.01
C PHE A 325 22.17 4.89 -10.20
N TYR A 326 22.03 3.61 -9.91
CA TYR A 326 21.82 2.53 -10.87
C TYR A 326 20.57 1.73 -10.48
N PRO A 327 19.36 2.26 -10.78
CA PRO A 327 18.10 1.59 -10.40
C PRO A 327 17.97 0.21 -11.05
N GLU A 328 18.61 0.02 -12.20
CA GLU A 328 18.56 -1.20 -13.01
C GLU A 328 19.30 -2.40 -12.41
N LEU A 329 20.21 -2.17 -11.45
CA LEU A 329 21.08 -3.21 -10.92
C LEU A 329 20.55 -3.69 -9.57
N SER A 330 20.47 -5.02 -9.40
CA SER A 330 20.03 -5.67 -8.16
C SER A 330 21.18 -6.30 -7.41
N THR A 331 22.20 -6.75 -8.11
CA THR A 331 23.25 -7.59 -7.53
C THR A 331 24.65 -6.98 -7.65
N PRO A 332 25.57 -7.29 -6.70
CA PRO A 332 26.98 -6.94 -6.84
C PRO A 332 27.61 -7.47 -8.14
N GLU A 333 27.13 -8.61 -8.63
CA GLU A 333 27.58 -9.20 -9.90
C GLU A 333 27.26 -8.29 -11.10
N GLU A 334 26.03 -7.78 -11.18
CA GLU A 334 25.62 -6.85 -12.23
C GLU A 334 26.39 -5.53 -12.16
N TYR A 335 26.64 -5.02 -10.95
CA TYR A 335 27.49 -3.84 -10.74
C TYR A 335 28.92 -4.08 -11.21
N ALA A 336 29.54 -5.18 -10.80
CA ALA A 336 30.90 -5.52 -11.20
C ALA A 336 31.03 -5.69 -12.72
N ARG A 337 30.04 -6.34 -13.35
CA ARG A 337 29.95 -6.43 -14.81
C ARG A 337 29.89 -5.04 -15.42
N GLN A 338 29.00 -4.18 -14.96
CA GLN A 338 28.85 -2.82 -15.49
C GLN A 338 30.17 -2.04 -15.38
N GLU A 339 30.81 -2.05 -14.23
CA GLU A 339 32.07 -1.32 -14.00
C GLU A 339 33.21 -1.88 -14.84
N PHE A 340 33.29 -3.20 -15.02
CA PHE A 340 34.23 -3.82 -15.94
C PHE A 340 34.03 -3.34 -17.38
N LEU A 341 32.79 -3.35 -17.88
CA LEU A 341 32.47 -2.88 -19.22
C LEU A 341 32.84 -1.42 -19.43
N LYS A 342 32.50 -0.55 -18.46
CA LYS A 342 32.87 0.88 -18.50
C LYS A 342 34.39 1.06 -18.49
N ARG A 343 35.11 0.36 -17.60
CA ARG A 343 36.56 0.51 -17.40
C ARG A 343 37.36 0.18 -18.66
N TYR A 344 36.94 -0.84 -19.39
CA TYR A 344 37.62 -1.34 -20.58
C TYR A 344 36.93 -0.94 -21.90
N ASN A 345 35.86 -0.14 -21.84
CA ASN A 345 35.07 0.30 -22.98
C ASN A 345 34.58 -0.87 -23.87
N ILE A 346 34.06 -1.91 -23.22
CA ILE A 346 33.57 -3.14 -23.86
C ILE A 346 32.05 -3.00 -24.10
N PRO A 347 31.54 -3.22 -25.32
CA PRO A 347 30.10 -3.22 -25.58
C PRO A 347 29.34 -4.28 -24.76
N LYS A 348 28.08 -3.98 -24.39
CA LYS A 348 27.28 -4.85 -23.49
C LYS A 348 26.94 -6.21 -24.09
N ASP A 349 26.94 -6.31 -25.42
CA ASP A 349 26.59 -7.45 -26.25
C ASP A 349 27.81 -8.26 -26.74
N GLU A 350 29.01 -7.92 -26.29
CA GLU A 350 30.24 -8.62 -26.68
C GLU A 350 30.17 -10.13 -26.38
N PRO A 351 30.40 -11.01 -27.38
CA PRO A 351 30.28 -12.45 -27.21
C PRO A 351 31.18 -13.02 -26.10
N ILE A 352 32.33 -12.40 -25.84
CA ILE A 352 33.29 -12.84 -24.82
C ILE A 352 32.70 -12.80 -23.41
N LEU A 353 31.71 -11.92 -23.16
CA LEU A 353 31.07 -11.77 -21.86
C LEU A 353 30.34 -13.04 -21.41
N LYS A 354 29.94 -13.91 -22.34
CA LYS A 354 29.31 -15.21 -22.03
C LYS A 354 30.26 -16.18 -21.31
N TYR A 355 31.57 -15.94 -21.41
CA TYR A 355 32.60 -16.78 -20.80
C TYR A 355 33.20 -16.15 -19.54
N ILE A 356 32.76 -14.96 -19.14
CA ILE A 356 33.22 -14.26 -17.93
C ILE A 356 32.16 -14.41 -16.85
N HIS A 357 32.55 -15.01 -15.72
CA HIS A 357 31.69 -15.10 -14.54
C HIS A 357 32.06 -13.99 -13.55
N PHE A 358 31.11 -13.07 -13.32
CA PHE A 358 31.29 -11.96 -12.37
C PHE A 358 30.84 -12.36 -10.96
N SER A 359 30.22 -13.53 -10.77
CA SER A 359 29.79 -14.08 -9.48
C SER A 359 30.92 -14.29 -8.46
N ARG A 360 32.19 -14.28 -8.91
CA ARG A 360 33.38 -14.33 -8.04
C ARG A 360 33.95 -12.95 -7.73
N CYS A 361 33.29 -11.87 -8.15
CA CYS A 361 33.72 -10.54 -7.79
C CYS A 361 33.64 -10.37 -6.28
N ASP A 362 34.75 -9.89 -5.73
CA ASP A 362 34.93 -9.72 -4.30
C ASP A 362 33.89 -8.74 -3.76
N SER A 363 33.30 -9.07 -2.62
CA SER A 363 32.52 -8.12 -1.80
C SER A 363 33.28 -6.81 -1.54
N GLU A 364 34.62 -6.85 -1.55
CA GLU A 364 35.49 -5.68 -1.44
C GLU A 364 35.31 -4.65 -2.58
N LEU A 365 34.84 -5.05 -3.77
CA LEU A 365 34.65 -4.11 -4.90
C LEU A 365 33.60 -3.06 -4.57
N MET A 366 32.44 -3.49 -4.05
CA MET A 366 31.35 -2.60 -3.66
C MET A 366 31.81 -1.67 -2.53
N GLN A 367 32.52 -2.22 -1.53
CA GLN A 367 33.04 -1.46 -0.40
C GLN A 367 34.07 -0.40 -0.83
N THR A 368 35.04 -0.79 -1.66
CA THR A 368 36.08 0.11 -2.19
C THR A 368 35.47 1.21 -3.05
N ALA A 369 34.39 0.91 -3.77
CA ALA A 369 33.67 1.88 -4.56
C ALA A 369 32.67 2.72 -3.75
N SER A 370 32.55 2.52 -2.44
CA SER A 370 31.52 3.14 -1.59
C SER A 370 30.11 2.97 -2.18
N ALA A 371 29.83 1.76 -2.67
CA ALA A 371 28.57 1.36 -3.27
C ALA A 371 27.80 0.40 -2.36
N CYS A 372 26.47 0.49 -2.37
CA CYS A 372 25.58 -0.45 -1.68
C CYS A 372 24.38 -0.84 -2.55
N THR A 373 23.82 -2.01 -2.27
CA THR A 373 22.51 -2.41 -2.79
C THR A 373 21.44 -1.87 -1.86
N THR A 374 20.45 -1.17 -2.43
CA THR A 374 19.28 -0.64 -1.71
C THR A 374 18.00 -1.23 -2.30
N PRO A 375 16.83 -1.09 -1.64
CA PRO A 375 15.55 -1.45 -2.23
C PRO A 375 15.24 -0.75 -3.56
N TYR A 376 15.90 0.37 -3.86
CA TYR A 376 15.68 1.19 -5.05
C TYR A 376 16.71 0.91 -6.18
N GLY A 377 17.61 -0.06 -5.98
CA GLY A 377 18.73 -0.38 -6.86
C GLY A 377 20.09 -0.10 -6.22
N ILE A 378 21.16 -0.07 -7.02
CA ILE A 378 22.51 0.17 -6.51
C ILE A 378 22.83 1.67 -6.51
N ILE A 379 23.42 2.15 -5.43
CA ILE A 379 23.88 3.54 -5.31
C ILE A 379 25.33 3.57 -4.81
N ARG A 380 26.08 4.58 -5.26
CA ARG A 380 27.48 4.80 -4.91
C ARG A 380 27.71 6.26 -4.54
N ARG A 381 28.53 6.51 -3.52
CA ARG A 381 29.13 7.84 -3.28
C ARG A 381 30.31 8.06 -4.25
N ASN A 382 30.26 9.10 -5.07
CA ASN A 382 31.33 9.46 -6.00
C ASN A 382 32.36 10.41 -5.36
N ASP A 383 33.32 10.93 -6.13
CA ASP A 383 34.44 11.71 -5.58
C ASP A 383 34.13 13.21 -5.43
N ARG A 384 32.90 13.67 -5.71
CA ARG A 384 32.52 15.08 -5.53
C ARG A 384 32.46 15.43 -4.05
N GLU A 385 32.83 16.65 -3.69
CA GLU A 385 32.75 17.16 -2.32
C GLU A 385 31.30 17.55 -1.97
N MET A 386 30.83 17.21 -0.77
CA MET A 386 29.50 17.60 -0.29
C MET A 386 29.55 19.01 0.31
N THR A 387 28.52 19.79 0.03
CA THR A 387 28.28 21.06 0.72
C THR A 387 27.41 20.80 1.95
N LEU A 388 27.96 20.99 3.15
CA LEU A 388 27.26 20.79 4.42
C LEU A 388 26.82 22.14 5.00
N GLU A 389 25.63 22.60 4.61
CA GLU A 389 25.07 23.87 5.07
C GLU A 389 24.34 23.73 6.41
N TYR A 390 23.75 22.57 6.67
CA TYR A 390 22.85 22.35 7.80
C TYR A 390 23.51 21.55 8.93
N SER A 391 24.30 20.53 8.61
CA SER A 391 24.90 19.62 9.60
C SER A 391 26.23 20.09 10.18
N GLU A 392 26.91 21.06 9.55
CA GLU A 392 28.12 21.66 10.12
C GLU A 392 27.76 22.61 11.27
N PRO A 393 28.44 22.51 12.43
CA PRO A 393 28.23 23.46 13.50
C PRO A 393 28.62 24.85 13.01
N GLN A 394 27.66 25.77 12.99
CA GLN A 394 27.94 27.19 12.76
C GLN A 394 28.99 27.64 13.78
N LEU A 395 30.20 27.93 13.31
CA LEU A 395 31.28 28.56 14.08
C LEU A 395 30.82 29.95 14.56
N GLY A 396 30.04 29.97 15.64
CA GLY A 396 29.40 31.18 16.15
C GLY A 396 28.74 31.05 17.52
N GLN A 397 28.48 29.83 18.01
CA GLN A 397 28.06 29.60 19.40
C GLN A 397 29.14 28.89 20.22
N GLN A 398 30.33 29.51 20.29
CA GLN A 398 31.20 29.31 21.45
C GLN A 398 31.00 30.48 22.41
N MET A 399 30.38 30.15 23.54
CA MET A 399 30.40 30.86 24.83
C MET A 399 29.79 32.26 24.88
N LEU A 400 28.60 32.34 25.50
CA LEU A 400 28.34 33.26 26.61
C LEU A 400 27.52 32.55 27.69
#